data_AF-E4PQA5-F1
#
_entry.id   AF-E4PQA5-F1
#
_cell.length_a   1.000
_cell.length_b   1.000
_cell.length_c   1.000
_cell.angle_alpha   90.00
_cell.angle_beta   90.00
_cell.angle_gamma   90.00
#
_symmetry.space_group_name_H-M   'P 1'
#
loop_
_entity.id
_entity.type
_entity.pdbx_description
1 polymer ?
#
loop_
_entity_poly.entity_id
_entity_poly.type
_entity_poly.pdbx_seq_one_letter_code
_entity_poly.pdbx_strand_id
1 'polypeptide(L)'
;MLRELLLAESVLLVMLVAVGPVYDGGLRIVISGVFGPMMSAPAHSRFALPFFIALTLVCVLPSTGRTETREIDWLELMPAEDLALLENMPEIEHEGDGPPLLPDEIMTGRVVPEMGNVEGRIPGFVVPLKTTEDMRILEFFLVPYYGACIHVPPPPPNQIIHVKYKKGFTLEALYDPVWIEGKLVIDRTENDIGTSSYSMVATGVEPYEE
;
A
#
# COMPACT_ATOMS: atom_id res chain seq x y z
N MET A 1 32.39 65.70 28.66
CA MET A 1 32.92 64.45 29.25
C MET A 1 31.85 63.39 29.03
N LEU A 2 32.18 62.35 28.22
CA LEU A 2 31.60 60.98 28.04
C LEU A 2 30.12 60.70 28.42
N ARG A 3 29.33 59.80 27.81
CA ARG A 3 29.32 58.94 26.59
C ARG A 3 28.00 58.11 26.71
N GLU A 4 27.32 57.81 25.57
CA GLU A 4 26.52 56.59 25.28
C GLU A 4 25.26 56.27 26.15
N LEU A 5 24.16 55.64 25.70
CA LEU A 5 23.85 54.79 24.54
C LEU A 5 22.30 54.76 24.35
N LEU A 6 21.82 54.69 23.10
CA LEU A 6 20.40 54.52 22.70
C LEU A 6 19.85 53.13 23.04
N LEU A 7 18.53 53.05 23.32
CA LEU A 7 17.69 51.92 22.91
C LEU A 7 16.27 52.41 22.55
N ALA A 8 15.89 52.22 21.28
CA ALA A 8 14.59 52.57 20.71
C ALA A 8 13.66 51.35 20.71
N GLU A 9 12.38 51.60 20.99
CA GLU A 9 11.29 50.65 21.01
C GLU A 9 11.03 50.04 19.62
N SER A 10 10.75 48.74 19.56
CA SER A 10 10.26 48.06 18.35
C SER A 10 8.97 47.32 18.71
N VAL A 11 7.83 47.89 18.33
CA VAL A 11 6.52 47.24 18.45
C VAL A 11 6.35 46.29 17.26
N LEU A 12 6.30 44.98 17.54
CA LEU A 12 6.08 43.93 16.56
C LEU A 12 4.57 43.78 16.30
N LEU A 13 4.13 44.11 15.09
CA LEU A 13 2.76 43.86 14.64
C LEU A 13 2.67 42.43 14.07
N VAL A 14 2.07 41.50 14.82
CA VAL A 14 1.81 40.13 14.37
C VAL A 14 0.48 40.12 13.61
N MET A 15 0.51 39.91 12.30
CA MET A 15 -0.70 39.61 11.53
C MET A 15 -1.05 38.12 11.67
N LEU A 16 -2.21 37.86 12.29
CA LEU A 16 -2.79 36.52 12.42
C LEU A 16 -3.57 36.21 11.13
N VAL A 17 -3.01 35.32 10.29
CA VAL A 17 -3.73 34.75 9.14
C VAL A 17 -4.33 33.44 9.60
N ALA A 18 -5.65 33.42 9.83
CA ALA A 18 -6.37 32.19 10.12
C ALA A 18 -6.80 31.52 8.81
N VAL A 19 -6.29 30.31 8.56
CA VAL A 19 -6.73 29.44 7.46
C VAL A 19 -7.47 28.25 8.07
N GLY A 20 -8.78 28.17 7.85
CA GLY A 20 -9.61 27.04 8.24
C GLY A 20 -10.13 26.28 7.02
N PRO A 21 -10.28 24.94 7.07
CA PRO A 21 -10.81 24.17 5.95
C PRO A 21 -12.33 24.33 5.85
N VAL A 22 -12.84 24.46 4.62
CA VAL A 22 -14.28 24.39 4.32
C VAL A 22 -14.48 23.28 3.30
N TYR A 23 -15.32 22.30 3.66
CA TYR A 23 -15.77 21.21 2.81
C TYR A 23 -16.77 21.75 1.78
N ASP A 24 -16.28 22.24 0.64
CA ASP A 24 -16.85 22.03 -0.70
C ASP A 24 -16.06 22.85 -1.75
N GLY A 25 -15.21 22.18 -2.51
CA GLY A 25 -14.92 22.45 -3.93
C GLY A 25 -14.40 23.81 -4.43
N GLY A 26 -14.07 24.81 -3.60
CA GLY A 26 -13.56 26.09 -4.12
C GLY A 26 -12.82 26.96 -3.11
N LEU A 27 -11.57 27.34 -3.44
CA LEU A 27 -10.73 28.23 -2.62
C LEU A 27 -11.18 29.69 -2.78
N ARG A 28 -11.71 30.31 -1.71
CA ARG A 28 -11.93 31.76 -1.65
C ARG A 28 -11.05 32.38 -0.56
N ILE A 29 -10.13 33.25 -0.98
CA ILE A 29 -9.29 34.06 -0.10
C ILE A 29 -10.04 35.35 0.22
N VAL A 30 -10.39 35.59 1.49
CA VAL A 30 -10.98 36.86 1.94
C VAL A 30 -9.88 37.70 2.58
N ILE A 31 -9.42 38.75 1.87
CA ILE A 31 -8.48 39.75 2.41
C ILE A 31 -9.32 40.95 2.89
N SER A 32 -9.44 41.14 4.20
CA SER A 32 -10.00 42.37 4.77
C SER A 32 -8.86 43.33 5.11
N GLY A 33 -8.65 44.34 4.27
CA GLY A 33 -7.69 45.42 4.52
C GLY A 33 -8.36 46.62 5.18
N VAL A 34 -7.80 47.12 6.28
CA VAL A 34 -8.20 48.41 6.87
C VAL A 34 -7.31 49.50 6.26
N PHE A 35 -7.92 50.44 5.51
CA PHE A 35 -7.24 51.62 4.95
C PHE A 35 -7.26 52.77 5.98
N GLY A 36 -6.09 53.25 6.38
CA GLY A 36 -5.91 54.55 7.07
C GLY A 36 -5.29 55.59 6.13
N PRO A 37 -5.56 56.90 6.30
CA PRO A 37 -5.24 57.91 5.30
C PRO A 37 -3.77 58.36 5.35
N MET A 38 -3.30 58.66 4.15
CA MET A 38 -2.02 59.20 3.74
C MET A 38 -1.78 60.62 4.30
N MET A 39 -0.65 60.85 4.96
CA MET A 39 -0.09 62.19 5.17
C MET A 39 1.28 62.32 4.49
N SER A 40 1.40 63.43 3.77
CA SER A 40 2.49 63.87 2.92
C SER A 40 3.66 64.46 3.71
N ALA A 41 4.90 64.20 3.29
CA ALA A 41 6.06 65.08 3.52
C ALA A 41 7.27 64.70 2.62
N PRO A 42 8.21 65.64 2.39
CA PRO A 42 8.87 65.81 1.10
C PRO A 42 10.28 65.22 0.99
N ALA A 43 10.73 65.15 -0.27
CA ALA A 43 12.04 64.71 -0.73
C ALA A 43 13.21 65.48 -0.09
N HIS A 44 14.32 64.78 0.21
CA HIS A 44 15.69 65.14 -0.20
C HIS A 44 16.71 64.03 0.14
N SER A 45 17.52 63.70 -0.87
CA SER A 45 18.96 63.36 -0.83
C SER A 45 19.47 62.07 -0.16
N ARG A 46 19.90 61.15 -1.05
CA ARG A 46 21.14 60.33 -1.05
C ARG A 46 21.71 59.88 0.30
N PHE A 47 21.66 58.59 0.62
CA PHE A 47 22.76 57.88 1.31
C PHE A 47 22.63 56.34 1.12
N ALA A 48 23.77 55.67 1.25
CA ALA A 48 24.08 54.31 0.85
C ALA A 48 23.32 53.17 1.58
N LEU A 49 23.36 51.99 0.94
CA LEU A 49 23.01 50.63 1.42
C LEU A 49 23.18 50.43 2.94
N PRO A 50 22.31 49.63 3.60
CA PRO A 50 22.61 48.20 3.66
C PRO A 50 21.37 47.29 3.82
N PHE A 51 21.66 46.00 3.97
CA PHE A 51 20.89 45.00 4.72
C PHE A 51 20.28 43.87 3.88
N PHE A 52 21.12 42.84 3.74
CA PHE A 52 20.77 41.43 3.77
C PHE A 52 19.33 41.16 4.25
N ILE A 53 18.44 40.81 3.32
CA ILE A 53 17.38 39.86 3.60
C ILE A 53 17.42 38.86 2.44
N ALA A 54 18.33 37.89 2.57
CA ALA A 54 18.18 36.64 1.85
C ALA A 54 16.86 36.03 2.33
N LEU A 55 15.80 36.22 1.53
CA LEU A 55 14.54 35.53 1.70
C LEU A 55 14.84 34.05 1.41
N THR A 56 15.23 33.31 2.44
CA THR A 56 15.15 31.85 2.46
C THR A 56 13.67 31.51 2.38
N LEU A 57 13.17 31.42 1.16
CA LEU A 57 11.94 30.71 0.83
C LEU A 57 12.21 29.26 1.20
N VAL A 58 11.93 28.91 2.46
CA VAL A 58 11.81 27.52 2.89
C VAL A 58 10.59 27.01 2.14
N CYS A 59 10.84 26.40 0.98
CA CYS A 59 9.87 25.55 0.32
C CYS A 59 9.50 24.46 1.33
N VAL A 60 8.35 24.64 2.00
CA VAL A 60 7.66 23.53 2.66
C VAL A 60 7.17 22.65 1.53
N LEU A 61 8.06 21.79 1.03
CA LEU A 61 7.68 20.73 0.12
C LEU A 61 6.70 19.85 0.91
N PRO A 62 5.46 19.67 0.44
CA PRO A 62 4.61 18.66 1.04
C PRO A 62 5.33 17.33 0.87
N SER A 63 5.78 16.76 1.99
CA SER A 63 6.24 15.38 2.01
C SER A 63 5.04 14.52 1.65
N THR A 64 4.96 14.09 0.40
CA THR A 64 4.13 12.96 0.02
C THR A 64 4.67 11.76 0.78
N GLY A 65 4.07 11.48 1.94
CA GLY A 65 4.28 10.20 2.61
C GLY A 65 3.84 9.13 1.63
N ARG A 66 4.79 8.30 1.17
CA ARG A 66 4.47 7.07 0.47
C ARG A 66 3.87 6.16 1.53
N THR A 67 2.54 6.06 1.57
CA THR A 67 1.89 5.00 2.34
C THR A 67 2.41 3.68 1.79
N GLU A 68 3.18 2.96 2.58
CA GLU A 68 3.65 1.62 2.26
C GLU A 68 2.40 0.72 2.15
N THR A 69 2.24 0.06 1.00
CA THR A 69 1.11 -0.86 0.78
C THR A 69 1.20 -1.96 1.83
N ARG A 70 0.10 -2.22 2.56
CA ARG A 70 0.04 -3.30 3.56
C ARG A 70 0.45 -4.62 2.91
N GLU A 71 1.40 -5.30 3.52
CA GLU A 71 1.73 -6.68 3.16
C GLU A 71 0.79 -7.63 3.90
N ILE A 72 0.28 -8.63 3.19
CA ILE A 72 -0.57 -9.69 3.72
C ILE A 72 0.29 -10.94 3.84
N ASP A 73 0.39 -11.50 5.04
CA ASP A 73 1.03 -12.79 5.28
C ASP A 73 0.04 -13.93 4.96
N TRP A 74 0.54 -15.02 4.35
CA TRP A 74 -0.27 -16.20 4.06
C TRP A 74 -0.88 -16.83 5.33
N LEU A 75 -0.20 -16.73 6.47
CA LEU A 75 -0.72 -17.20 7.75
C LEU A 75 -1.92 -16.40 8.25
N GLU A 76 -2.06 -15.13 7.86
CA GLU A 76 -3.26 -14.33 8.19
C GLU A 76 -4.53 -14.90 7.52
N LEU A 77 -4.37 -15.65 6.43
CA LEU A 77 -5.47 -16.27 5.68
C LEU A 77 -5.93 -17.60 6.30
N MET A 78 -5.18 -18.11 7.27
CA MET A 78 -5.40 -19.40 7.94
C MET A 78 -6.05 -19.21 9.32
N PRO A 79 -7.20 -19.84 9.59
CA PRO A 79 -7.76 -19.89 10.93
C PRO A 79 -6.80 -20.52 11.94
N ALA A 80 -6.81 -20.04 13.17
CA ALA A 80 -5.93 -20.55 14.24
C ALA A 80 -6.15 -22.06 14.48
N GLU A 81 -7.37 -22.56 14.27
CA GLU A 81 -7.68 -23.98 14.39
C GLU A 81 -7.02 -24.83 13.30
N ASP A 82 -6.93 -24.32 12.07
CA ASP A 82 -6.24 -25.02 10.97
C ASP A 82 -4.73 -25.04 11.22
N LEU A 83 -4.16 -23.93 11.69
CA LEU A 83 -2.75 -23.86 12.07
C LEU A 83 -2.42 -24.85 13.19
N ALA A 84 -3.26 -24.89 14.25
CA ALA A 84 -3.08 -25.83 15.34
C ALA A 84 -3.17 -27.30 14.88
N LEU A 85 -3.99 -27.61 13.87
CA LEU A 85 -4.03 -28.96 13.30
C LEU A 85 -2.70 -29.30 12.62
N LEU A 86 -2.14 -28.39 11.82
CA LEU A 86 -0.83 -28.58 11.16
C LEU A 86 0.31 -28.77 12.16
N GLU A 87 0.36 -27.95 13.22
CA GLU A 87 1.40 -28.02 14.25
C GLU A 87 1.37 -29.32 15.06
N ASN A 88 0.19 -29.94 15.17
CA ASN A 88 -0.01 -31.20 15.89
C ASN A 88 -0.07 -32.42 14.95
N MET A 89 0.22 -32.25 13.66
CA MET A 89 0.27 -33.39 12.74
C MET A 89 1.40 -34.34 13.15
N PRO A 90 1.15 -35.67 13.19
CA PRO A 90 2.23 -36.63 13.35
C PRO A 90 3.20 -36.52 12.18
N GLU A 91 4.47 -36.86 12.41
CA GLU A 91 5.45 -36.94 11.32
C GLU A 91 4.92 -37.87 10.23
N ILE A 92 5.03 -37.43 8.98
CA ILE A 92 4.57 -38.21 7.84
C ILE A 92 5.50 -39.40 7.67
N GLU A 93 5.02 -40.59 8.01
CA GLU A 93 5.70 -41.84 7.72
C GLU A 93 5.69 -42.08 6.20
N HIS A 94 6.88 -42.03 5.57
CA HIS A 94 7.04 -42.30 4.14
C HIS A 94 7.02 -43.80 3.79
N GLU A 95 6.35 -44.64 4.60
CA GLU A 95 6.24 -46.09 4.39
C GLU A 95 4.99 -46.50 3.57
N GLY A 96 4.13 -45.54 3.21
CA GLY A 96 2.93 -45.75 2.38
C GLY A 96 3.15 -45.50 0.88
N ASP A 97 2.44 -46.25 0.03
CA ASP A 97 2.47 -46.15 -1.44
C ASP A 97 1.63 -44.98 -2.01
N GLY A 98 1.14 -44.10 -1.12
CA GLY A 98 0.28 -42.96 -1.44
C GLY A 98 0.93 -41.64 -1.08
N PRO A 99 0.59 -40.54 -1.77
CA PRO A 99 1.13 -39.25 -1.41
C PRO A 99 0.64 -38.81 -0.04
N PRO A 100 1.46 -38.05 0.71
CA PRO A 100 1.00 -37.42 1.94
C PRO A 100 -0.22 -36.54 1.64
N LEU A 101 -1.25 -36.68 2.46
CA LEU A 101 -2.47 -35.88 2.41
C LEU A 101 -2.59 -35.05 3.69
N LEU A 102 -3.18 -33.86 3.56
CA LEU A 102 -3.56 -33.04 4.70
C LEU A 102 -4.87 -33.55 5.30
N PRO A 103 -5.11 -33.33 6.61
CA PRO A 103 -6.40 -33.60 7.24
C PRO A 103 -7.57 -33.00 6.47
N ASP A 104 -8.68 -33.75 6.36
CA ASP A 104 -9.87 -33.32 5.63
C ASP A 104 -10.44 -31.99 6.17
N GLU A 105 -10.32 -31.75 7.49
CA GLU A 105 -10.74 -30.52 8.14
C GLU A 105 -10.06 -29.28 7.57
N ILE A 106 -8.76 -29.37 7.27
CA ILE A 106 -7.97 -28.28 6.69
C ILE A 106 -8.37 -28.06 5.22
N MET A 107 -8.70 -29.13 4.51
CA MET A 107 -9.11 -29.07 3.10
C MET A 107 -10.50 -28.48 2.88
N THR A 108 -11.28 -28.23 3.94
CA THR A 108 -12.59 -27.56 3.84
C THR A 108 -12.51 -26.13 3.32
N GLY A 109 -11.36 -25.45 3.51
CA GLY A 109 -11.17 -24.06 3.10
C GLY A 109 -11.81 -23.05 4.05
N ARG A 110 -11.76 -23.30 5.36
CA ARG A 110 -12.21 -22.33 6.36
C ARG A 110 -11.44 -21.02 6.18
N VAL A 111 -12.17 -19.90 6.21
CA VAL A 111 -11.61 -18.57 6.01
C VAL A 111 -11.53 -17.80 7.33
N VAL A 112 -10.67 -16.79 7.36
CA VAL A 112 -10.61 -15.77 8.42
C VAL A 112 -11.52 -14.62 8.00
N PRO A 113 -12.70 -14.41 8.65
CA PRO A 113 -13.67 -13.41 8.22
C PRO A 113 -13.11 -11.99 8.10
N GLU A 114 -12.16 -11.64 8.97
CA GLU A 114 -11.49 -10.34 9.02
C GLU A 114 -10.63 -10.06 7.79
N MET A 115 -10.23 -11.10 7.04
CA MET A 115 -9.48 -10.98 5.79
C MET A 115 -10.38 -10.67 4.59
N GLY A 116 -11.71 -10.70 4.76
CA GLY A 116 -12.64 -10.23 3.75
C GLY A 116 -12.57 -8.71 3.56
N ASN A 117 -12.24 -8.27 2.34
CA ASN A 117 -12.11 -6.85 1.93
C ASN A 117 -10.84 -6.15 2.43
N VAL A 118 -9.76 -6.89 2.71
CA VAL A 118 -8.46 -6.28 3.04
C VAL A 118 -7.77 -5.81 1.76
N GLU A 119 -7.32 -4.55 1.75
CA GLU A 119 -6.44 -4.01 0.71
C GLU A 119 -4.98 -4.23 1.11
N GLY A 120 -4.17 -4.67 0.15
CA GLY A 120 -2.75 -4.91 0.38
C GLY A 120 -2.08 -5.58 -0.81
N ARG A 121 -0.84 -6.01 -0.58
CA ARG A 121 -0.05 -6.82 -1.49
C ARG A 121 0.33 -8.14 -0.84
N ILE A 122 0.39 -9.21 -1.63
CA ILE A 122 0.77 -10.54 -1.17
C ILE A 122 1.75 -11.16 -2.16
N PRO A 123 2.85 -11.77 -1.71
CA PRO A 123 3.79 -12.44 -2.59
C PRO A 123 3.33 -13.86 -2.88
N GLY A 124 3.66 -14.40 -4.04
CA GLY A 124 3.42 -15.82 -4.32
C GLY A 124 3.82 -16.25 -5.72
N PHE A 125 3.55 -17.51 -6.03
CA PHE A 125 3.83 -18.12 -7.33
C PHE A 125 2.56 -18.22 -8.16
N VAL A 126 2.72 -18.21 -9.48
CA VAL A 126 1.61 -18.12 -10.42
C VAL A 126 1.31 -19.48 -11.02
N VAL A 127 0.06 -19.93 -10.88
CA VAL A 127 -0.50 -21.08 -11.61
C VAL A 127 -1.49 -20.53 -12.65
N PRO A 128 -1.12 -20.44 -13.94
CA PRO A 128 -1.96 -19.83 -14.95
C PRO A 128 -3.27 -20.59 -15.16
N LEU A 129 -4.41 -19.88 -15.20
CA LEU A 129 -5.73 -20.44 -15.51
C LEU A 129 -6.24 -19.97 -16.87
N LYS A 130 -5.94 -18.72 -17.25
CA LYS A 130 -6.33 -18.14 -18.53
C LYS A 130 -5.22 -17.27 -19.10
N THR A 131 -4.87 -17.55 -20.34
CA THR A 131 -3.91 -16.77 -21.12
C THR A 131 -4.53 -16.23 -22.40
N THR A 132 -3.92 -15.17 -22.95
CA THR A 132 -4.18 -14.69 -24.31
C THR A 132 -3.38 -15.49 -25.35
N GLU A 133 -3.65 -15.26 -26.63
CA GLU A 133 -2.89 -15.85 -27.75
C GLU A 133 -1.40 -15.48 -27.72
N ASP A 134 -1.05 -14.29 -27.23
CA ASP A 134 0.31 -13.81 -27.02
C ASP A 134 0.89 -14.20 -25.65
N MET A 135 0.34 -15.23 -25.00
CA MET A 135 0.83 -15.81 -23.74
C MET A 135 0.77 -14.87 -22.52
N ARG A 136 -0.05 -13.81 -22.54
CA ARG A 136 -0.28 -12.97 -21.36
C ARG A 136 -1.24 -13.66 -20.41
N ILE A 137 -0.87 -13.75 -19.15
CA ILE A 137 -1.69 -14.34 -18.07
C ILE A 137 -2.72 -13.31 -17.62
N LEU A 138 -4.01 -13.64 -17.72
CA LEU A 138 -5.13 -12.79 -17.30
C LEU A 138 -5.82 -13.26 -16.03
N GLU A 139 -5.76 -14.56 -15.79
CA GLU A 139 -6.39 -15.25 -14.66
C GLU A 139 -5.47 -16.35 -14.18
N PHE A 140 -5.27 -16.45 -12.87
CA PHE A 140 -4.33 -17.38 -12.27
C PHE A 140 -4.72 -17.69 -10.83
N PHE A 141 -4.23 -18.81 -10.31
CA PHE A 141 -4.11 -18.97 -8.87
C PHE A 141 -2.77 -18.42 -8.41
N LEU A 142 -2.80 -17.66 -7.32
CA LEU A 142 -1.62 -17.32 -6.54
C LEU A 142 -1.50 -18.29 -5.38
N VAL A 143 -0.30 -18.82 -5.17
CA VAL A 143 0.01 -19.87 -4.18
C VAL A 143 1.29 -19.55 -3.40
N PRO A 144 1.44 -20.01 -2.15
CA PRO A 144 2.57 -19.64 -1.28
C PRO A 144 3.91 -20.32 -1.65
N TYR A 145 3.90 -21.38 -2.45
CA TYR A 145 5.12 -22.09 -2.84
C TYR A 145 5.09 -22.58 -4.29
N TYR A 146 6.27 -22.67 -4.90
CA TYR A 146 6.44 -23.19 -6.25
C TYR A 146 6.04 -24.66 -6.36
N GLY A 147 5.40 -25.02 -7.47
CA GLY A 147 4.97 -26.39 -7.75
C GLY A 147 3.68 -26.81 -7.03
N ALA A 148 3.02 -25.90 -6.32
CA ALA A 148 1.66 -26.14 -5.83
C ALA A 148 0.71 -26.48 -6.99
N CYS A 149 -0.30 -27.31 -6.71
CA CYS A 149 -1.32 -27.80 -7.66
C CYS A 149 -0.81 -28.74 -8.77
N ILE A 150 0.50 -28.93 -8.92
CA ILE A 150 1.09 -29.96 -9.78
C ILE A 150 1.81 -31.06 -8.99
N HIS A 151 2.19 -30.75 -7.75
CA HIS A 151 2.71 -31.71 -6.77
C HIS A 151 1.72 -31.88 -5.63
N VAL A 152 1.87 -33.01 -4.94
CA VAL A 152 1.02 -33.43 -3.82
C VAL A 152 1.77 -33.28 -2.50
N PRO A 153 1.10 -32.85 -1.41
CA PRO A 153 -0.30 -32.43 -1.36
C PRO A 153 -0.51 -31.03 -1.99
N PRO A 154 -1.69 -30.77 -2.59
CA PRO A 154 -2.06 -29.41 -2.96
C PRO A 154 -2.24 -28.54 -1.70
N PRO A 155 -2.07 -27.20 -1.80
CA PRO A 155 -2.39 -26.32 -0.68
C PRO A 155 -3.87 -26.41 -0.30
N PRO A 156 -4.20 -26.16 0.97
CA PRO A 156 -5.59 -25.96 1.40
C PRO A 156 -6.26 -24.82 0.62
N PRO A 157 -7.59 -24.82 0.42
CA PRO A 157 -8.25 -23.77 -0.34
C PRO A 157 -8.12 -22.35 0.25
N ASN A 158 -7.87 -22.20 1.55
CA ASN A 158 -7.59 -20.91 2.20
C ASN A 158 -6.12 -20.44 2.01
N GLN A 159 -5.31 -21.24 1.32
CA GLN A 159 -3.92 -20.94 0.92
C GLN A 159 -3.79 -20.86 -0.62
N ILE A 160 -4.91 -20.59 -1.31
CA ILE A 160 -4.96 -20.34 -2.76
C ILE A 160 -5.83 -19.11 -2.98
N ILE A 161 -5.34 -18.14 -3.76
CA ILE A 161 -6.10 -16.95 -4.15
C ILE A 161 -6.38 -17.00 -5.65
N HIS A 162 -7.65 -16.89 -6.04
CA HIS A 162 -8.03 -16.69 -7.43
C HIS A 162 -7.84 -15.24 -7.85
N VAL A 163 -6.91 -14.98 -8.76
CA VAL A 163 -6.56 -13.62 -9.19
C VAL A 163 -6.99 -13.36 -10.62
N LYS A 164 -7.67 -12.23 -10.84
CA LYS A 164 -7.97 -11.68 -12.17
C LYS A 164 -7.22 -10.37 -12.37
N TYR A 165 -6.46 -10.28 -13.47
CA TYR A 165 -5.70 -9.09 -13.84
C TYR A 165 -5.93 -8.72 -15.30
N LYS A 166 -6.83 -7.76 -15.53
CA LYS A 166 -7.29 -7.38 -16.89
C LYS A 166 -6.16 -6.89 -17.80
N LYS A 167 -5.15 -6.23 -17.25
CA LYS A 167 -3.99 -5.75 -18.02
C LYS A 167 -3.13 -6.92 -18.52
N GLY A 168 -3.18 -8.05 -17.83
CA GLY A 168 -2.33 -9.20 -18.04
C GLY A 168 -0.85 -8.92 -17.78
N PHE A 169 -0.06 -9.98 -17.75
CA PHE A 169 1.39 -9.91 -17.60
C PHE A 169 2.03 -11.17 -18.19
N THR A 170 3.34 -11.13 -18.38
CA THR A 170 4.15 -12.28 -18.80
C THR A 170 5.16 -12.56 -17.70
N LEU A 171 5.53 -13.84 -17.54
CA LEU A 171 6.61 -14.27 -16.66
C LEU A 171 7.74 -14.83 -17.50
N GLU A 172 8.97 -14.60 -17.07
CA GLU A 172 10.14 -15.27 -17.63
C GLU A 172 10.14 -16.74 -17.20
N ALA A 173 9.89 -17.01 -15.91
CA ALA A 173 9.68 -18.34 -15.39
C ALA A 173 8.55 -18.40 -14.35
N LEU A 174 7.84 -19.54 -14.30
CA LEU A 174 6.77 -19.80 -13.33
C LEU A 174 7.29 -20.07 -11.91
N TYR A 175 8.60 -20.29 -11.76
CA TYR A 175 9.25 -20.40 -10.45
C TYR A 175 9.68 -19.06 -9.88
N ASP A 176 9.50 -17.95 -10.61
CA ASP A 176 9.78 -16.62 -10.07
C ASP A 176 8.53 -16.11 -9.33
N PRO A 177 8.65 -15.70 -8.06
CA PRO A 177 7.53 -15.15 -7.33
C PRO A 177 7.18 -13.75 -7.82
N VAL A 178 5.94 -13.35 -7.55
CA VAL A 178 5.40 -12.02 -7.86
C VAL A 178 4.73 -11.42 -6.64
N TRP A 179 4.77 -10.09 -6.54
CA TRP A 179 3.87 -9.31 -5.71
C TRP A 179 2.57 -9.05 -6.45
N ILE A 180 1.44 -9.44 -5.84
CA ILE A 180 0.11 -9.09 -6.32
C ILE A 180 -0.48 -8.05 -5.39
N GLU A 181 -0.86 -6.89 -5.91
CA GLU A 181 -1.57 -5.85 -5.18
C GLU A 181 -3.05 -5.85 -5.57
N GLY A 182 -3.94 -5.71 -4.58
CA GLY A 182 -5.36 -5.55 -4.81
C GLY A 182 -6.18 -5.63 -3.53
N LYS A 183 -7.49 -5.81 -3.70
CA LYS A 183 -8.40 -6.06 -2.59
C LYS A 183 -8.74 -7.55 -2.53
N LEU A 184 -8.37 -8.17 -1.42
CA LEU A 184 -8.71 -9.55 -1.11
C LEU A 184 -10.18 -9.64 -0.73
N VAL A 185 -10.90 -10.61 -1.29
CA VAL A 185 -12.29 -10.90 -0.94
C VAL A 185 -12.45 -12.39 -0.65
N ILE A 186 -13.40 -12.72 0.22
CA ILE A 186 -13.84 -14.11 0.42
C ILE A 186 -14.80 -14.43 -0.71
N ASP A 187 -14.33 -15.20 -1.67
CA ASP A 187 -15.09 -15.65 -2.84
C ASP A 187 -14.48 -16.97 -3.32
N ARG A 188 -15.29 -18.03 -3.24
CA ARG A 188 -14.83 -19.39 -3.49
C ARG A 188 -14.86 -19.67 -4.99
N THR A 189 -13.71 -20.07 -5.54
CA THR A 189 -13.59 -20.52 -6.93
C THR A 189 -13.09 -21.95 -6.96
N GLU A 190 -13.75 -22.79 -7.76
CA GLU A 190 -13.43 -24.21 -7.94
C GLU A 190 -13.35 -24.52 -9.44
N ASN A 191 -12.29 -25.21 -9.84
CA ASN A 191 -12.06 -25.67 -11.21
C ASN A 191 -11.20 -26.94 -11.21
N ASP A 192 -10.90 -27.46 -12.41
CA ASP A 192 -10.13 -28.70 -12.60
C ASP A 192 -8.68 -28.61 -12.06
N ILE A 193 -8.15 -27.40 -11.84
CA ILE A 193 -6.80 -27.17 -11.33
C ILE A 193 -6.78 -27.11 -9.80
N GLY A 194 -7.84 -26.59 -9.18
CA GLY A 194 -7.89 -26.45 -7.73
C GLY A 194 -9.08 -25.65 -7.21
N THR A 195 -9.10 -25.52 -5.89
CA THR A 195 -10.12 -24.77 -5.16
C THR A 195 -9.45 -23.66 -4.36
N SER A 196 -10.02 -22.45 -4.44
CA SER A 196 -9.62 -21.28 -3.65
C SER A 196 -10.79 -20.78 -2.82
N SER A 197 -10.52 -20.24 -1.64
CA SER A 197 -11.52 -19.62 -0.76
C SER A 197 -11.49 -18.09 -0.83
N TYR A 198 -10.41 -17.54 -1.36
CA TYR A 198 -10.21 -16.12 -1.56
C TYR A 198 -10.04 -15.79 -3.03
N SER A 199 -10.46 -14.59 -3.40
CA SER A 199 -10.25 -14.03 -4.72
C SER A 199 -9.70 -12.60 -4.65
N MET A 200 -9.06 -12.14 -5.72
CA MET A 200 -8.54 -10.78 -5.84
C MET A 200 -8.67 -10.27 -7.27
N VAL A 201 -9.13 -9.02 -7.42
CA VAL A 201 -8.95 -8.26 -8.66
C VAL A 201 -7.69 -7.43 -8.48
N ALA A 202 -6.63 -7.81 -9.20
CA ALA A 202 -5.33 -7.17 -9.04
C ALA A 202 -5.33 -5.75 -9.64
N THR A 203 -4.73 -4.82 -8.91
CA THR A 203 -4.43 -3.45 -9.36
C THR A 203 -2.99 -3.33 -9.85
N GLY A 204 -2.09 -4.14 -9.28
CA GLY A 204 -0.67 -4.22 -9.62
C GLY A 204 -0.15 -5.65 -9.59
N VAL A 205 0.82 -5.94 -10.45
CA VAL A 205 1.60 -7.18 -10.48
C VAL A 205 3.04 -6.78 -10.73
N GLU A 206 3.94 -7.14 -9.83
CA GLU A 206 5.37 -6.81 -9.89
C GLU A 206 6.19 -8.08 -9.66
N PRO A 207 7.32 -8.27 -10.35
CA PRO A 207 8.28 -9.30 -9.96
C PRO A 207 8.69 -9.13 -8.49
N TYR A 208 8.92 -10.24 -7.80
CA TYR A 208 9.50 -10.18 -6.47
C TYR A 208 10.99 -9.83 -6.57
N GLU A 209 11.41 -8.75 -5.92
CA GLU A 209 12.81 -8.36 -5.76
C GLU A 209 13.18 -8.47 -4.27
N GLU A 210 14.37 -9.01 -3.95
CA GLU A 210 14.91 -9.09 -2.58
C GLU A 210 15.27 -7.72 -1.98
#